data_AF-A0A7R8UDJ1-F1
#
_entry.id   AF-A0A7R8UDJ1-F1
#
_cell.length_a   1.000
_cell.length_b   1.000
_cell.length_c   1.000
_cell.angle_alpha   90.00
_cell.angle_beta   90.00
_cell.angle_gamma   90.00
#
_symmetry.space_group_name_H-M   'P 1'
#
loop_
_entity.id
_entity.type
_entity.pdbx_description
1 polymer ?
#
loop_
_entity_poly.entity_id
_entity_poly.type
_entity_poly.pdbx_seq_one_letter_code
_entity_poly.pdbx_strand_id
1 'polypeptide(L)'
;MFGHQKDVSVVSYAPKKNKVVILMTNLHHDDKINSATEDQKKPEIIIFFNSTKVRLDVDELCGSYNVSRNSKRWVMTIYYGMLNIAAVNVNIIFRENQGEDTKRTDFIRNLDLA
;
A
#
# COMPACT_ATOMS: atom_id res chain seq x y z
N MET A 1 3.06 -10.76 -23.11
CA MET A 1 4.30 -11.49 -23.42
C MET A 1 4.97 -11.83 -22.11
N PHE A 2 5.48 -13.04 -21.98
CA PHE A 2 6.24 -13.50 -20.82
C PHE A 2 7.66 -13.85 -21.23
N GLY A 3 8.60 -13.66 -20.31
CA GLY A 3 9.98 -14.08 -20.46
C GLY A 3 10.45 -14.71 -19.16
N HIS A 4 11.04 -15.91 -19.25
CA HIS A 4 11.55 -16.63 -18.09
C HIS A 4 13.06 -16.78 -18.16
N GLN A 5 13.68 -16.58 -17.00
CA GLN A 5 15.04 -16.96 -16.70
C GLN A 5 15.00 -17.77 -15.40
N LYS A 6 15.99 -18.64 -15.14
CA LYS A 6 15.99 -19.67 -14.06
C LYS A 6 15.11 -19.35 -12.85
N ASP A 7 15.35 -18.21 -12.20
CA ASP A 7 14.66 -17.82 -10.97
C ASP A 7 13.80 -16.55 -11.10
N VAL A 8 13.64 -16.02 -12.33
CA VAL A 8 13.01 -14.72 -12.57
C VAL A 8 12.08 -14.79 -13.77
N SER A 9 10.85 -14.32 -13.61
CA SER A 9 9.89 -14.15 -14.71
C SER A 9 9.56 -12.67 -14.91
N VAL A 10 9.47 -12.27 -16.16
CA VAL A 10 9.08 -10.93 -16.59
C VAL A 10 7.79 -11.03 -17.39
N VAL A 11 6.82 -10.19 -17.07
CA VAL A 11 5.59 -10.03 -17.84
C VAL A 11 5.50 -8.64 -18.44
N SER A 12 5.20 -8.58 -19.72
CA SER A 12 4.84 -7.36 -20.45
C SER A 12 3.38 -7.45 -20.86
N TYR A 13 2.56 -6.55 -20.31
CA TYR A 13 1.10 -6.50 -20.48
C TYR A 13 0.68 -5.11 -20.95
N ALA A 14 -0.10 -5.05 -22.04
CA ALA A 14 -0.58 -3.79 -22.59
C ALA A 14 -2.09 -3.61 -22.31
N PRO A 15 -2.49 -2.97 -21.20
CA PRO A 15 -3.91 -2.78 -20.88
C PRO A 15 -4.65 -1.83 -21.84
N LYS A 16 -3.92 -0.93 -22.51
CA LYS A 16 -4.47 0.05 -23.46
C LYS A 16 -3.49 0.25 -24.61
N LYS A 17 -3.97 0.71 -25.76
CA LYS A 17 -3.11 1.08 -26.90
C LYS A 17 -2.03 2.07 -26.43
N ASN A 18 -0.78 1.80 -26.76
CA ASN A 18 0.41 2.59 -26.38
C ASN A 18 0.67 2.72 -24.87
N LYS A 19 0.09 1.85 -24.03
CA LYS A 19 0.43 1.76 -22.60
C LYS A 19 0.81 0.33 -22.25
N VAL A 20 2.03 0.14 -21.75
CA VAL A 20 2.57 -1.16 -21.36
C VAL A 20 2.95 -1.12 -19.89
N VAL A 21 2.58 -2.17 -19.17
CA VAL A 21 2.99 -2.48 -17.80
C VAL A 21 4.00 -3.60 -17.90
N ILE A 22 5.20 -3.37 -17.37
CA ILE A 22 6.25 -4.37 -17.26
C ILE A 22 6.42 -4.70 -15.78
N LEU A 23 6.35 -5.97 -15.43
CA LEU A 23 6.58 -6.44 -14.07
C LEU A 23 7.59 -7.59 -14.09
N MET A 24 8.50 -7.60 -13.12
CA MET A 24 9.45 -8.67 -12.87
C MET A 24 9.15 -9.29 -11.50
N THR A 25 9.20 -10.61 -11.41
CA THR A 25 8.94 -11.35 -10.18
C THR A 25 9.79 -12.62 -10.13
N ASN A 26 10.19 -13.01 -8.93
CA ASN A 26 10.84 -14.30 -8.67
C ASN A 26 9.86 -15.31 -8.06
N LEU A 27 8.61 -14.90 -7.82
CA LEU A 27 7.61 -15.72 -7.12
C LEU A 27 6.78 -16.58 -8.08
N HIS A 28 6.68 -16.16 -9.34
CA HIS A 28 5.85 -16.82 -10.34
C HIS A 28 6.72 -17.30 -11.48
N HIS A 29 6.64 -18.59 -11.81
CA HIS A 29 7.36 -19.21 -12.94
C HIS A 29 6.42 -19.68 -14.06
N ASP A 30 5.12 -19.40 -13.94
CA ASP A 30 4.11 -19.84 -14.89
C ASP A 30 3.49 -18.66 -15.67
N ASP A 31 3.09 -18.93 -16.91
CA ASP A 31 2.44 -17.98 -17.83
C ASP A 31 0.92 -17.92 -17.69
N LYS A 32 0.43 -18.09 -16.46
CA LYS A 32 -1.01 -18.17 -16.22
C LYS A 32 -1.68 -16.82 -16.44
N ILE A 33 -2.72 -16.86 -17.26
CA ILE A 33 -3.60 -15.73 -17.54
C ILE A 33 -4.94 -16.06 -16.89
N ASN A 34 -5.46 -15.13 -16.08
CA ASN A 34 -6.71 -15.35 -15.37
C ASN A 34 -7.91 -15.26 -16.33
N SER A 35 -8.56 -16.40 -16.57
CA SER A 35 -9.74 -16.55 -17.44
C SER A 35 -10.96 -15.80 -16.92
N ALA A 36 -11.03 -15.55 -15.61
CA ALA A 36 -12.12 -14.81 -14.96
C ALA A 36 -12.13 -13.30 -15.28
N THR A 37 -11.05 -12.77 -15.88
CA THR A 37 -11.02 -11.38 -16.38
C THR A 37 -11.32 -11.37 -17.87
N GLU A 38 -12.57 -11.73 -18.21
CA GLU A 38 -13.01 -12.11 -19.58
C GLU A 38 -12.62 -11.08 -20.67
N ASP A 39 -12.60 -9.77 -20.35
CA ASP A 39 -12.31 -8.73 -21.35
C ASP A 39 -10.83 -8.29 -21.43
N GLN A 40 -10.04 -8.49 -20.37
CA GLN A 40 -8.70 -7.88 -20.25
C GLN A 40 -7.56 -8.89 -20.22
N LYS A 41 -7.84 -10.20 -20.09
CA LYS A 41 -6.81 -11.27 -20.07
C LYS A 41 -5.60 -10.91 -19.21
N LYS A 42 -5.86 -10.45 -17.99
CA LYS A 42 -4.81 -9.99 -17.07
C LYS A 42 -3.95 -11.19 -16.63
N PRO A 43 -2.61 -11.08 -16.74
CA PRO A 43 -1.69 -12.05 -16.16
C PRO A 43 -1.90 -12.19 -14.65
N GLU A 44 -1.84 -13.41 -14.13
CA GLU A 44 -1.93 -13.68 -12.67
C GLU A 44 -0.89 -12.89 -11.89
N ILE A 45 0.33 -12.79 -12.43
CA ILE A 45 1.44 -12.01 -11.90
C ILE A 45 1.02 -10.55 -11.59
N ILE A 46 0.24 -9.93 -12.47
CA ILE A 46 -0.21 -8.54 -12.31
C ILE A 46 -1.31 -8.44 -11.25
N ILE A 47 -2.18 -9.44 -11.17
CA ILE A 47 -3.26 -9.49 -10.17
C ILE A 47 -2.64 -9.69 -8.78
N PHE A 48 -1.74 -10.65 -8.65
CA PHE A 48 -1.00 -10.89 -7.42
C PHE A 48 -0.26 -9.61 -7.00
N PHE A 49 0.52 -9.00 -7.89
CA PHE A 49 1.20 -7.75 -7.59
C PHE A 49 0.24 -6.66 -7.11
N ASN A 50 -0.92 -6.47 -7.75
CA ASN A 50 -1.87 -5.45 -7.29
C ASN A 50 -2.49 -5.79 -5.92
N SER A 51 -2.61 -7.07 -5.56
CA SER A 51 -3.12 -7.49 -4.26
C SER A 51 -2.09 -7.34 -3.14
N THR A 52 -0.81 -7.60 -3.41
CA THR A 52 0.28 -7.48 -2.42
C THR A 52 0.93 -6.11 -2.43
N LYS A 53 0.79 -5.33 -3.50
CA LYS A 53 1.21 -3.94 -3.52
C LYS A 53 0.38 -3.22 -2.48
N VAL A 54 0.98 -3.10 -1.30
CA VAL A 54 0.48 -2.30 -0.19
C VAL A 54 0.15 -0.94 -0.78
N ARG A 55 -1.14 -0.66 -0.89
CA ARG A 55 -1.61 0.69 -1.12
C ARG A 55 -1.01 1.54 -0.01
N LEU A 56 -0.56 2.75 -0.32
CA LEU A 56 0.01 3.68 0.67
C LEU A 56 -1.09 4.18 1.62
N ASP A 57 -1.79 3.26 2.28
CA ASP A 57 -2.86 3.55 3.22
C ASP A 57 -2.31 4.31 4.42
N VAL A 58 -1.05 4.06 4.81
CA VAL A 58 -0.40 4.85 5.87
C VAL A 58 -0.28 6.32 5.48
N ASP A 59 0.05 6.64 4.23
CA ASP A 59 0.15 8.03 3.78
C ASP A 59 -1.24 8.70 3.71
N GLU A 60 -2.23 7.99 3.18
CA GLU A 60 -3.63 8.45 3.16
C GLU A 60 -4.19 8.67 4.58
N LEU A 61 -3.87 7.75 5.50
CA LEU A 61 -4.22 7.85 6.91
C LEU A 61 -3.49 9.05 7.54
N CYS A 62 -2.19 9.19 7.38
CA CYS A 62 -1.43 10.33 7.91
C CYS A 62 -1.91 11.66 7.30
N GLY A 63 -2.37 11.68 6.05
CA GLY A 63 -2.92 12.85 5.39
C GLY A 63 -4.29 13.27 5.92
N SER A 64 -5.18 12.30 6.17
CA SER A 64 -6.54 12.57 6.68
C SER A 64 -6.59 13.09 8.12
N TYR A 65 -5.57 12.80 8.94
CA TYR A 65 -5.39 13.43 10.25
C TYR A 65 -3.90 13.73 10.45
N ASN A 66 -3.51 14.97 10.14
CA ASN A 66 -2.13 15.40 10.11
C ASN A 66 -1.85 16.46 11.19
N VAL A 67 -0.86 16.21 12.06
CA VAL A 67 -0.45 17.16 13.12
C VAL A 67 0.60 18.16 12.67
N SER A 68 1.05 18.10 11.42
CA SER A 68 2.08 18.98 10.87
C SER A 68 1.65 20.45 10.95
N ARG A 69 2.63 21.33 11.19
CA ARG A 69 2.46 22.78 11.18
C ARG A 69 3.48 23.41 10.25
N ASN A 70 3.13 24.58 9.72
CA ASN A 70 4.06 25.34 8.91
C ASN A 70 5.27 25.73 9.77
N SER A 71 6.46 25.30 9.36
CA SER A 71 7.70 25.52 10.07
C SER A 71 8.81 25.82 9.08
N LYS A 72 9.72 26.73 9.44
CA LYS A 72 10.92 27.05 8.67
C LYS A 72 12.10 26.11 8.96
N ARG A 73 11.90 25.10 9.82
CA ARG A 73 12.93 24.15 10.26
C ARG A 73 12.58 22.75 9.76
N TRP A 74 13.38 22.21 8.84
CA TRP A 74 13.15 20.88 8.24
C TRP A 74 13.05 19.74 9.28
N VAL A 75 13.76 19.86 10.40
CA VAL A 75 13.72 18.89 11.51
C VAL A 75 12.29 18.75 12.05
N MET A 76 11.53 19.84 12.12
CA MET A 76 10.14 19.80 12.58
C MET A 76 9.24 19.04 11.61
N THR A 77 9.49 19.14 10.29
CA THR A 77 8.75 18.38 9.28
C THR A 77 8.92 16.87 9.49
N ILE A 78 10.14 16.43 9.77
CA ILE A 78 10.41 15.02 10.06
C ILE A 78 9.73 14.60 11.36
N TYR A 79 9.84 15.42 12.40
CA TYR A 79 9.21 15.16 13.69
C TYR A 79 7.69 14.98 13.57
N TYR A 80 7.00 15.87 12.85
CA TYR A 80 5.57 15.73 12.60
C TYR A 80 5.24 14.48 11.77
N GLY A 81 6.08 14.12 10.79
CA GLY A 81 5.94 12.87 10.05
C GLY A 81 6.03 11.65 10.97
N MET A 82 7.00 11.61 11.87
CA MET A 82 7.14 10.54 12.87
C MET A 82 5.91 10.44 13.79
N LEU A 83 5.37 11.57 14.26
CA LEU A 83 4.16 11.59 15.08
C LEU A 83 2.95 11.02 14.35
N ASN A 84 2.73 11.40 13.09
CA ASN A 84 1.62 10.88 12.29
C ASN A 84 1.71 9.37 12.09
N ILE A 85 2.91 8.85 11.79
CA ILE A 85 3.13 7.40 11.61
C ILE A 85 2.94 6.66 12.94
N ALA A 86 3.47 7.21 14.04
CA ALA A 86 3.33 6.64 15.37
C ALA A 86 1.85 6.52 15.77
N ALA A 87 1.05 7.58 15.57
CA ALA A 87 -0.38 7.56 15.88
C ALA A 87 -1.14 6.47 15.10
N VAL A 88 -0.81 6.26 13.83
CA VAL A 88 -1.38 5.17 13.02
C VAL A 88 -1.00 3.81 13.58
N ASN A 89 0.28 3.58 13.87
CA ASN A 89 0.76 2.29 14.39
C ASN A 89 0.19 1.96 15.77
N VAL A 90 0.12 2.93 16.68
CA VAL A 90 -0.47 2.71 18.02
C VAL A 90 -1.97 2.39 17.89
N ASN A 91 -2.70 3.07 17.00
CA ASN A 91 -4.12 2.75 16.76
C ASN A 91 -4.31 1.32 16.23
N ILE A 92 -3.44 0.83 15.33
CA ILE A 92 -3.49 -0.57 14.87
C ILE A 92 -3.29 -1.53 16.05
N ILE A 93 -2.24 -1.33 16.84
CA ILE A 93 -1.94 -2.18 18.00
C ILE A 93 -3.09 -2.15 19.02
N PHE A 94 -3.66 -0.97 19.28
CA PHE A 94 -4.78 -0.79 20.19
C PHE A 94 -6.02 -1.57 19.74
N ARG A 95 -6.38 -1.48 18.45
CA ARG A 95 -7.50 -2.22 17.86
C ARG A 95 -7.32 -3.72 17.96
N GLU A 96 -6.13 -4.22 17.62
CA GLU A 96 -5.81 -5.65 17.70
C GLU A 96 -5.88 -6.18 19.14
N ASN A 97 -5.46 -5.37 20.13
CA ASN A 97 -5.48 -5.75 21.53
C ASN A 97 -6.88 -5.67 22.18
N GLN A 98 -7.71 -4.70 21.79
CA GLN A 98 -9.05 -4.53 22.38
C GLN A 98 -10.14 -5.31 21.64
N GLY A 99 -9.90 -5.73 20.39
CA GLY A 99 -10.89 -6.42 19.56
C GLY A 99 -12.07 -5.55 19.14
N GLU A 100 -11.99 -4.23 19.37
CA GLU A 100 -13.03 -3.26 19.01
C GLU A 100 -12.52 -2.28 17.95
N ASP A 101 -13.34 -2.07 16.90
CA ASP A 101 -13.06 -1.07 15.87
C ASP A 101 -13.49 0.33 16.35
N THR A 102 -12.63 0.96 17.13
CA THR A 102 -12.81 2.36 17.54
C THR A 102 -12.47 3.30 16.39
N LYS A 103 -13.25 4.36 16.19
CA LYS A 103 -12.90 5.38 15.19
C LYS A 103 -11.56 6.01 15.59
N ARG A 104 -10.64 6.12 14.63
CA ARG A 104 -9.31 6.70 14.87
C ARG A 104 -9.35 8.10 15.48
N THR A 105 -10.32 8.93 15.09
CA THR A 105 -10.48 10.28 15.65
C THR A 105 -10.77 10.26 17.14
N ASP A 106 -11.55 9.28 17.60
CA ASP A 106 -11.92 9.14 19.00
C ASP A 106 -10.74 8.57 19.80
N PHE A 107 -10.01 7.61 19.21
CA PHE A 107 -8.74 7.13 19.75
C PHE A 107 -7.73 8.27 19.96
N ILE A 108 -7.52 9.13 18.96
CA ILE A 108 -6.57 10.25 19.07
C ILE A 108 -7.04 11.29 20.09
N ARG A 109 -8.35 11.55 20.20
CA ARG A 109 -8.90 12.44 21.25
C ARG A 109 -8.66 11.87 22.65
N ASN A 110 -8.83 10.57 22.82
CA ASN A 110 -8.58 9.92 24.10
C ASN A 110 -7.09 9.93 24.48
N LEU A 111 -6.19 9.87 23.50
CA LEU A 111 -4.74 10.03 23.72
C LEU A 111 -4.36 11.42 24.24
N ASP A 112 -5.10 12.46 23.88
CA ASP A 112 -4.84 13.84 24.32
C ASP A 112 -5.34 14.11 25.76
N LEU A 113 -6.28 13.29 26.24
CA LEU A 113 -6.91 13.41 27.55
C LEU A 113 -6.22 12.59 28.66
N ALA A 114 -5.21 11.79 28.30
CA ALA A 114 -4.43 10.93 29.21
C ALA A 114 -3.15 11.64 29.68
#